data_AF-L8GWD4-F1
#
_entry.id   AF-L8GWD4-F1
#
_cell.length_a   1.000
_cell.length_b   1.000
_cell.length_c   1.000
_cell.angle_alpha   90.00
_cell.angle_beta   90.00
_cell.angle_gamma   90.00
#
_symmetry.space_group_name_H-M   'P 1'
#
loop_
_entity.id
_entity.type
_entity.pdbx_description
1 polymer ?
#
loop_
_entity_poly.entity_id
_entity_poly.type
_entity_poly.pdbx_seq_one_letter_code
_entity_poly.pdbx_strand_id
1 'polypeptide(L)'
;MQQEASMAAQPSTQGWPKGLTLVVDYLTVDEETALVNSLDELPWLGEIQRRTQQYGYHYSYRKQRVDDTPVPPLPACVRFLLDRFQDDHVPLVAHQLIINEYQPGEQIKPHIDSTTDWGDCVVSLSLLDDWDMIFTHPGHVTSHLPHLSRAQGNDRAALRINVMNTTSSLDP
;
A
#
# COMPACT_ATOMS: atom_id res chain seq x y z
N MET A 1 -24.96 -13.36 -18.49
CA MET A 1 -24.60 -12.02 -18.97
C MET A 1 -23.23 -11.73 -18.34
N GLN A 2 -22.16 -12.04 -19.06
CA GLN A 2 -20.78 -11.86 -18.57
C GLN A 2 -20.44 -10.38 -18.72
N GLN A 3 -20.06 -9.73 -17.63
CA GLN A 3 -19.62 -8.34 -17.64
C GLN A 3 -18.11 -8.37 -17.85
N GLU A 4 -17.66 -7.94 -19.02
CA GLU A 4 -16.24 -7.80 -19.33
C GLU A 4 -15.67 -6.68 -18.45
N ALA A 5 -14.75 -7.05 -17.54
CA ALA A 5 -13.95 -6.09 -16.82
C ALA A 5 -13.07 -5.35 -17.82
N SER A 6 -13.32 -4.06 -18.02
CA SER A 6 -12.47 -3.18 -18.80
C SER A 6 -11.13 -3.03 -18.08
N MET A 7 -10.13 -3.82 -18.46
CA MET A 7 -8.76 -3.63 -17.99
C MET A 7 -8.26 -2.26 -18.48
N ALA A 8 -8.11 -1.31 -17.56
CA ALA A 8 -7.41 -0.06 -17.84
C ALA A 8 -6.00 -0.38 -18.39
N ALA A 9 -5.55 0.41 -19.36
CA ALA A 9 -4.24 0.21 -19.98
C ALA A 9 -3.14 0.27 -18.91
N GLN A 10 -2.40 -0.84 -18.76
CA GLN A 10 -1.28 -0.92 -17.84
C GLN A 10 -0.17 0.06 -18.28
N PRO A 11 0.38 0.89 -17.36
CA PRO A 11 1.45 1.80 -17.70
C PRO A 11 2.73 1.04 -18.07
N SER A 12 3.57 1.66 -18.91
CA SER A 12 4.91 1.14 -19.21
C SER A 12 5.72 1.01 -17.93
N THR A 13 6.27 -0.19 -17.70
CA THR A 13 7.06 -0.52 -16.50
C THR A 13 8.56 -0.31 -16.68
N GLN A 14 8.99 0.24 -17.84
CA GLN A 14 10.40 0.48 -18.13
C GLN A 14 11.02 1.42 -17.09
N GLY A 15 11.99 0.90 -16.33
CA GLY A 15 12.71 1.64 -15.28
C GLY A 15 12.25 1.31 -13.85
N TRP A 16 11.10 0.68 -13.67
CA TRP A 16 10.57 0.36 -12.34
C TRP A 16 11.43 -0.66 -11.59
N PRO A 17 11.41 -0.63 -10.24
CA PRO A 17 12.01 -1.69 -9.43
C PRO A 17 11.52 -3.06 -9.88
N LYS A 18 12.43 -4.04 -9.93
CA LYS A 18 12.07 -5.42 -10.25
C LYS A 18 11.08 -5.95 -9.20
N GLY A 19 10.03 -6.63 -9.65
CA GLY A 19 8.95 -7.13 -8.80
C GLY A 19 7.80 -6.14 -8.56
N LEU A 20 8.01 -4.84 -8.81
CA LEU A 20 6.94 -3.85 -8.62
C LEU A 20 5.79 -4.07 -9.61
N THR A 21 4.58 -4.20 -9.08
CA THR A 21 3.34 -4.32 -9.85
C THR A 21 2.38 -3.19 -9.50
N LEU A 22 1.75 -2.58 -10.50
CA LEU A 22 0.75 -1.52 -10.29
C LEU A 22 -0.61 -1.99 -10.80
N VAL A 23 -1.63 -1.95 -9.93
CA VAL A 23 -2.99 -2.33 -10.29
C VAL A 23 -3.91 -1.13 -10.07
N VAL A 24 -4.11 -0.36 -11.14
CA VAL A 24 -5.02 0.78 -11.10
C VAL A 24 -6.47 0.31 -10.95
N ASP A 25 -7.31 1.12 -10.32
CA ASP A 25 -8.76 0.88 -10.20
C ASP A 25 -9.13 -0.46 -9.53
N TYR A 26 -8.33 -0.88 -8.55
CA TYR A 26 -8.50 -2.17 -7.86
C TYR A 26 -9.71 -2.24 -6.93
N LEU A 27 -10.10 -1.09 -6.36
CA LEU A 27 -11.36 -0.95 -5.65
C LEU A 27 -12.34 -0.19 -6.53
N THR A 28 -13.60 -0.60 -6.47
CA THR A 28 -14.69 0.25 -6.96
C THR A 28 -14.86 1.47 -6.04
N VAL A 29 -15.55 2.50 -6.52
CA VAL A 29 -15.87 3.70 -5.73
C VAL A 29 -16.62 3.35 -4.44
N ASP A 30 -17.59 2.44 -4.56
CA ASP A 30 -18.42 2.02 -3.43
C ASP A 30 -17.58 1.26 -2.39
N GLU A 31 -16.65 0.43 -2.84
CA GLU A 31 -15.72 -0.30 -1.97
C GLU A 31 -14.75 0.65 -1.26
N GLU A 32 -14.17 1.61 -1.97
CA GLU A 32 -13.33 2.64 -1.38
C GLU A 32 -14.09 3.46 -0.34
N THR A 33 -15.29 3.92 -0.69
CA THR A 33 -16.13 4.73 0.20
C THR A 33 -16.50 3.95 1.46
N ALA A 34 -16.93 2.69 1.32
CA ALA A 34 -17.27 1.84 2.45
C ALA A 34 -16.06 1.54 3.34
N LEU A 35 -14.89 1.30 2.73
CA LEU A 35 -13.64 1.06 3.45
C LEU A 35 -13.22 2.30 4.25
N VAL A 36 -13.17 3.48 3.62
CA VAL A 36 -12.78 4.74 4.26
C VAL A 36 -13.70 5.04 5.44
N ASN A 37 -15.02 4.99 5.24
CA ASN A 37 -15.98 5.22 6.33
C ASN A 37 -15.76 4.26 7.50
N SER A 38 -15.52 2.98 7.21
CA SER A 38 -15.26 1.98 8.26
C SER A 38 -13.95 2.22 9.01
N LEU A 39 -12.92 2.72 8.32
CA LEU A 39 -11.63 3.05 8.92
C LEU A 39 -11.70 4.33 9.76
N ASP A 40 -12.48 5.33 9.34
CA ASP A 40 -12.65 6.59 10.08
C ASP A 40 -13.37 6.42 11.41
N GLU A 41 -14.17 5.36 11.56
CA GLU A 41 -14.79 4.98 12.83
C GLU A 41 -13.80 4.34 13.83
N LEU A 42 -12.61 3.93 13.36
CA LEU A 42 -11.59 3.29 14.20
C LEU A 42 -10.62 4.31 14.81
N PRO A 43 -9.99 3.99 15.97
CA PRO A 43 -9.10 4.91 16.65
C PRO A 43 -7.84 5.24 15.84
N TRP A 44 -7.55 6.52 15.68
CA TRP A 44 -6.32 7.04 15.08
C TRP A 44 -5.25 7.34 16.14
N LEU A 45 -4.00 6.99 15.85
CA LEU A 45 -2.80 7.27 16.64
C LEU A 45 -2.02 8.44 16.04
N GLY A 46 -1.57 9.37 16.87
CA GLY A 46 -0.78 10.54 16.49
C GLY A 46 0.67 10.49 16.98
N GLU A 47 1.32 9.32 16.90
CA GLU A 47 2.70 9.13 17.39
C GLU A 47 3.77 9.85 16.56
N ILE A 48 3.46 10.11 15.30
CA ILE A 48 4.29 10.84 14.34
C ILE A 48 3.46 11.97 13.74
N GLN A 49 4.07 12.77 12.86
CA GLN A 49 3.42 13.95 12.26
C GLN A 49 2.05 13.62 11.64
N ARG A 50 2.00 12.52 10.90
CA ARG A 50 0.78 11.96 10.28
C ARG A 50 0.03 11.05 11.25
N ARG A 51 -1.29 10.91 11.06
CA ARG A 51 -2.08 9.93 11.83
C ARG A 51 -1.92 8.53 11.28
N THR A 52 -1.96 7.53 12.16
CA THR A 52 -1.80 6.13 11.80
C THR A 52 -2.80 5.23 12.51
N GLN A 53 -3.12 4.07 11.92
CA GLN A 53 -3.74 2.95 12.61
C GLN A 53 -2.83 1.73 12.40
N GLN A 54 -2.66 0.91 13.45
CA GLN A 54 -1.79 -0.27 13.39
C GLN A 54 -2.53 -1.49 13.88
N TYR A 55 -2.38 -2.60 13.15
CA TYR A 55 -3.06 -3.85 13.44
C TYR A 55 -2.15 -5.06 13.25
N GLY A 56 -2.38 -6.10 14.05
CA GLY A 56 -1.64 -7.36 14.06
C GLY A 56 -0.31 -7.26 14.79
N TYR A 57 0.63 -6.46 14.25
CA TYR A 57 1.91 -6.18 14.88
C TYR A 57 2.16 -4.69 14.98
N HIS A 58 2.71 -4.24 16.12
CA HIS A 58 3.07 -2.85 16.32
C HIS A 58 4.44 -2.55 15.72
N TYR A 59 4.51 -1.53 14.86
CA TYR A 59 5.74 -0.95 14.37
C TYR A 59 6.10 0.30 15.17
N SER A 60 7.21 0.25 15.89
CA SER A 60 7.71 1.38 16.65
C SER A 60 8.49 2.33 15.75
N TYR A 61 7.94 3.51 15.44
CA TYR A 61 8.63 4.53 14.65
C TYR A 61 9.91 5.05 15.31
N ARG A 62 9.97 5.04 16.64
CA ARG A 62 11.17 5.43 17.40
C ARG A 62 12.29 4.41 17.29
N LYS A 63 11.97 3.12 17.35
CA LYS A 63 12.96 2.02 17.27
C LYS A 63 13.22 1.55 15.84
N GLN A 64 12.38 1.98 14.89
CA GLN A 64 12.36 1.58 13.49
C GLN A 64 12.30 0.06 13.32
N ARG A 65 11.46 -0.59 14.12
CA ARG A 65 11.24 -2.04 14.08
C ARG A 65 9.91 -2.43 14.70
N VAL A 66 9.48 -3.65 14.44
CA VAL A 66 8.38 -4.29 15.17
C VAL A 66 8.76 -4.52 16.63
N ASP A 67 7.83 -4.29 17.55
CA ASP A 67 8.00 -4.64 18.97
C ASP A 67 6.73 -5.22 19.59
N ASP A 68 6.82 -5.62 20.86
CA ASP A 68 5.76 -6.36 21.56
C ASP A 68 4.62 -5.47 22.08
N THR A 69 4.54 -4.21 21.65
CA THR A 69 3.45 -3.32 22.04
C THR A 69 2.13 -3.88 21.50
N PRO A 70 1.10 -4.10 22.34
CA PRO A 70 -0.16 -4.68 21.88
C PRO A 70 -0.90 -3.76 20.91
N VAL A 71 -1.35 -4.32 19.79
CA VAL A 71 -2.27 -3.68 18.84
C VAL A 71 -3.45 -4.62 18.53
N PRO A 72 -4.60 -4.10 18.10
CA PRO A 72 -5.75 -4.95 17.74
C PRO A 72 -5.43 -5.85 16.55
N PRO A 73 -6.17 -6.96 16.34
CA PRO A 73 -6.06 -7.74 15.11
C PRO A 73 -6.52 -6.94 13.88
N LEU A 74 -6.23 -7.44 12.68
CA LEU A 74 -6.69 -6.80 11.44
C LEU A 74 -8.22 -6.59 11.47
N PRO A 75 -8.72 -5.39 11.14
CA PRO A 75 -10.14 -5.08 11.29
C PRO A 75 -10.98 -5.82 10.25
N ALA A 76 -12.23 -6.13 10.59
CA ALA A 76 -13.12 -6.88 9.70
C ALA A 76 -13.37 -6.17 8.36
N CYS A 77 -13.33 -4.83 8.34
CA CYS A 77 -13.55 -4.03 7.14
C CYS A 77 -12.50 -4.26 6.05
N VAL A 78 -11.31 -4.79 6.36
CA VAL A 78 -10.30 -5.11 5.33
C VAL A 78 -10.36 -6.57 4.87
N ARG A 79 -11.25 -7.41 5.43
CA ARG A 79 -11.25 -8.85 5.14
C ARG A 79 -11.47 -9.14 3.65
N PHE A 80 -12.37 -8.39 3.01
CA PHE A 80 -12.66 -8.54 1.58
C PHE A 80 -11.43 -8.27 0.70
N LEU A 81 -10.53 -7.37 1.11
CA LEU A 81 -9.26 -7.13 0.42
C LEU A 81 -8.34 -8.34 0.54
N LEU A 82 -8.24 -8.91 1.73
CA LEU A 82 -7.39 -10.09 1.99
C LEU A 82 -7.86 -11.29 1.18
N ASP A 83 -9.18 -11.50 1.09
CA ASP A 83 -9.76 -12.56 0.28
C ASP A 83 -9.50 -12.31 -1.21
N ARG A 84 -9.68 -11.08 -1.69
CA ARG A 84 -9.35 -10.71 -3.08
C ARG A 84 -7.87 -10.89 -3.40
N PHE A 85 -6.96 -10.55 -2.49
CA PHE A 85 -5.52 -10.78 -2.68
C PHE A 85 -5.21 -12.27 -2.87
N GLN A 86 -5.90 -13.16 -2.18
CA GLN A 86 -5.74 -14.60 -2.35
C GLN A 86 -6.27 -15.06 -3.71
N ASP A 87 -7.44 -14.57 -4.12
CA ASP A 87 -8.06 -14.86 -5.42
C ASP A 87 -7.18 -14.37 -6.58
N ASP A 88 -6.56 -13.20 -6.42
CA ASP A 88 -5.63 -12.60 -7.39
C ASP A 88 -4.21 -13.17 -7.30
N HIS A 89 -3.99 -14.19 -6.47
CA HIS A 89 -2.71 -14.86 -6.26
C HIS A 89 -1.56 -13.93 -5.86
N VAL A 90 -1.88 -12.86 -5.11
CA VAL A 90 -0.87 -12.01 -4.48
C VAL A 90 -0.12 -12.85 -3.42
N PRO A 91 1.22 -12.91 -3.45
CA PRO A 91 2.00 -13.73 -2.51
C PRO A 91 2.12 -13.07 -1.13
N LEU A 92 1.00 -12.62 -0.57
CA LEU A 92 0.91 -11.95 0.72
C LEU A 92 0.08 -12.78 1.70
N VAL A 93 0.69 -13.10 2.85
CA VAL A 93 -0.06 -13.48 4.04
C VAL A 93 0.00 -12.31 5.01
N ALA A 94 -1.05 -11.51 5.05
CA ALA A 94 -1.08 -10.27 5.82
C ALA A 94 -1.29 -10.58 7.31
N HIS A 95 -0.23 -10.39 8.10
CA HIS A 95 -0.30 -10.44 9.57
C HIS A 95 -0.15 -9.06 10.22
N GLN A 96 0.19 -8.04 9.43
CA GLN A 96 0.36 -6.67 9.87
C GLN A 96 -0.33 -5.74 8.87
N LEU A 97 -0.98 -4.70 9.39
CA LEU A 97 -1.55 -3.61 8.60
C LEU A 97 -1.21 -2.27 9.28
N ILE A 98 -0.64 -1.35 8.51
CA ILE A 98 -0.40 0.04 8.93
C ILE A 98 -1.15 0.94 7.96
N ILE A 99 -2.09 1.71 8.50
CA ILE A 99 -2.86 2.72 7.77
C ILE A 99 -2.25 4.07 8.09
N ASN A 100 -2.02 4.88 7.07
CA ASN A 100 -1.46 6.23 7.22
C ASN A 100 -2.45 7.22 6.61
N GLU A 101 -2.83 8.27 7.34
CA GLU A 101 -3.56 9.41 6.81
C GLU A 101 -2.58 10.55 6.59
N TYR A 102 -2.58 11.13 5.39
CA TYR A 102 -1.78 12.30 5.05
C TYR A 102 -2.68 13.50 4.80
N GLN A 103 -2.43 14.59 5.52
CA GLN A 103 -3.02 15.89 5.23
C GLN A 103 -2.23 16.63 4.14
N PRO A 104 -2.82 17.62 3.46
CA PRO A 104 -2.10 18.41 2.45
C PRO A 104 -0.78 18.98 2.98
N GLY A 105 0.32 18.68 2.28
CA GLY A 105 1.68 19.10 2.62
C GLY A 105 2.44 18.13 3.54
N GLU A 106 1.80 17.07 4.02
CA GLU A 106 2.51 15.99 4.71
C GLU A 106 3.22 15.07 3.71
N GLN A 107 4.36 14.53 4.13
CA GLN A 107 5.17 13.63 3.32
C GLN A 107 5.79 12.54 4.18
N ILE A 108 6.12 11.43 3.54
CA ILE A 108 6.99 10.41 4.12
C ILE A 108 8.43 10.68 3.69
N LYS A 109 9.36 10.64 4.65
CA LYS A 109 10.79 10.78 4.34
C LYS A 109 11.27 9.55 3.56
N PRO A 110 12.27 9.68 2.66
CA PRO A 110 12.90 8.53 2.03
C PRO A 110 13.39 7.53 3.09
N HIS A 111 13.05 6.26 2.92
CA HIS A 111 13.43 5.17 3.81
C HIS A 111 13.45 3.85 3.04
N ILE A 112 14.03 2.84 3.67
CA ILE A 112 13.90 1.44 3.26
C ILE A 112 13.05 0.77 4.33
N ASP A 113 12.08 0.01 3.87
CA ASP A 113 11.26 -0.88 4.68
C ASP A 113 12.12 -1.87 5.47
N SER A 114 11.68 -2.29 6.66
CA SER A 114 12.48 -3.18 7.50
C SER A 114 12.68 -4.53 6.81
N THR A 115 13.93 -4.85 6.45
CA THR A 115 14.28 -6.11 5.77
C THR A 115 14.32 -7.31 6.71
N THR A 116 14.17 -7.09 8.02
CA THR A 116 14.16 -8.14 9.05
C THR A 116 12.78 -8.38 9.64
N ASP A 117 11.90 -7.38 9.61
CA ASP A 117 10.58 -7.48 10.22
C ASP A 117 9.48 -7.85 9.21
N TRP A 118 9.70 -7.57 7.92
CA TRP A 118 8.70 -7.78 6.88
C TRP A 118 9.10 -8.93 5.96
N GLY A 119 8.09 -9.61 5.42
CA GLY A 119 8.28 -10.71 4.47
C GLY A 119 8.57 -10.21 3.06
N ASP A 120 8.67 -11.16 2.13
CA ASP A 120 9.06 -10.92 0.73
C ASP A 120 7.99 -10.21 -0.13
N CYS A 121 6.89 -9.73 0.47
CA CYS A 121 5.84 -9.01 -0.24
C CYS A 121 5.21 -7.95 0.68
N VAL A 122 5.08 -6.72 0.17
CA VAL A 122 4.46 -5.58 0.87
C VAL A 122 3.36 -4.99 -0.01
N VAL A 123 2.13 -4.88 0.47
CA VAL A 123 1.06 -4.29 -0.34
C VAL A 123 0.71 -2.91 0.17
N SER A 124 0.62 -1.92 -0.74
CA SER A 124 0.24 -0.55 -0.43
C SER A 124 -1.05 -0.17 -1.15
N LEU A 125 -2.12 0.09 -0.42
CA LEU A 125 -3.38 0.56 -0.99
C LEU A 125 -3.49 2.07 -0.82
N SER A 126 -3.70 2.79 -1.92
CA SER A 126 -3.96 4.22 -1.92
C SER A 126 -5.45 4.47 -2.03
N LEU A 127 -5.95 5.35 -1.18
CA LEU A 127 -7.34 5.75 -1.15
C LEU A 127 -7.40 7.27 -1.25
N LEU A 128 -8.53 7.79 -1.71
CA LEU A 128 -8.82 9.22 -1.79
C LEU A 128 -7.88 9.94 -2.78
N ASP A 129 -7.10 10.92 -2.32
CA ASP A 129 -6.40 11.87 -3.17
C ASP A 129 -5.13 11.33 -3.85
N ASP A 130 -4.74 12.01 -4.92
CA ASP A 130 -3.55 11.68 -5.70
C ASP A 130 -2.26 12.01 -4.95
N TRP A 131 -1.23 11.21 -5.19
CA TRP A 131 0.08 11.39 -4.58
C TRP A 131 1.19 10.72 -5.41
N ASP A 132 2.41 11.21 -5.23
CA ASP A 132 3.59 10.73 -5.94
C ASP A 132 4.37 9.69 -5.13
N MET A 133 4.55 8.49 -5.69
CA MET A 133 5.48 7.49 -5.14
C MET A 133 6.80 7.57 -5.89
N ILE A 134 7.89 7.68 -5.14
CA ILE A 134 9.24 7.75 -5.68
C ILE A 134 10.01 6.53 -5.19
N PHE A 135 10.48 5.70 -6.12
CA PHE A 135 11.40 4.60 -5.82
C PHE A 135 12.81 4.94 -6.28
N THR A 136 13.76 4.76 -5.37
CA THR A 136 15.18 5.00 -5.64
C THR A 136 15.96 3.75 -5.26
N HIS A 137 16.76 3.23 -6.18
CA HIS A 137 17.76 2.20 -5.87
C HIS A 137 19.14 2.88 -5.81
N PRO A 138 19.98 2.60 -4.80
CA PRO A 138 21.34 3.13 -4.75
C PRO A 138 22.09 2.85 -6.05
N GLY A 139 22.59 3.90 -6.72
CA GLY A 139 23.33 3.78 -7.98
C GLY A 139 22.49 3.71 -9.26
N HIS A 140 21.16 3.83 -9.19
CA HIS A 140 20.26 3.82 -10.37
C HIS A 140 19.42 5.10 -10.46
N VAL A 141 18.84 5.31 -11.65
CA VAL A 141 17.93 6.43 -11.93
C VAL A 141 16.66 6.29 -11.08
N THR A 142 16.25 7.39 -10.45
CA THR A 142 14.98 7.50 -9.73
C THR A 142 13.82 7.19 -10.66
N SER A 143 12.96 6.26 -10.24
CA SER A 143 11.72 5.97 -10.94
C SER A 143 10.57 6.67 -10.24
N HIS A 144 9.94 7.58 -10.97
CA HIS A 144 8.66 8.14 -10.61
C HIS A 144 7.58 7.18 -11.09
N LEU A 145 6.72 6.71 -10.18
CA LEU A 145 5.47 6.14 -10.65
C LEU A 145 4.66 7.23 -11.33
N PRO A 146 3.96 6.92 -12.44
CA PRO A 146 3.17 7.91 -13.14
C PRO A 146 2.20 8.56 -12.15
N HIS A 147 2.12 9.88 -12.22
CA HIS A 147 1.02 10.63 -11.61
C HIS A 147 -0.26 10.14 -12.29
N LEU A 148 -0.96 9.23 -11.63
CA LEU A 148 -2.30 8.82 -12.03
C LEU A 148 -3.21 9.92 -11.54
N SER A 149 -3.28 11.04 -12.28
CA SER A 149 -4.23 12.09 -11.96
C SER A 149 -5.63 11.49 -12.00
N ARG A 150 -6.42 11.70 -10.95
CA ARG A 150 -7.88 11.64 -11.01
C ARG A 150 -8.31 12.42 -12.26
N ALA A 151 -8.78 11.72 -13.29
CA ALA A 151 -9.47 12.38 -14.39
C ALA A 151 -10.59 13.21 -13.76
N GLN A 152 -10.73 14.49 -14.15
CA GLN A 152 -11.69 15.40 -13.51
C GLN A 152 -13.06 14.74 -13.36
N GLY A 153 -13.42 14.48 -12.10
CA GLY A 153 -14.53 13.63 -11.70
C GLY A 153 -14.03 12.64 -10.64
N ASN A 154 -14.47 12.82 -9.39
CA ASN A 154 -14.45 11.76 -8.36
C ASN A 154 -14.69 10.41 -9.02
N ASP A 155 -13.94 9.35 -8.64
CA ASP A 155 -14.37 7.94 -8.68
C ASP A 155 -13.25 6.89 -8.87
N ARG A 156 -12.01 7.11 -8.43
CA ARG A 156 -10.97 6.06 -8.56
C ARG A 156 -10.05 5.93 -7.36
N ALA A 157 -10.10 4.75 -6.74
CA ALA A 157 -9.12 4.24 -5.77
C ALA A 157 -7.98 3.53 -6.51
N ALA A 158 -6.73 3.65 -6.05
CA ALA A 158 -5.59 2.98 -6.66
C ALA A 158 -4.92 2.01 -5.69
N LEU A 159 -4.96 0.70 -5.95
CA LEU A 159 -4.10 -0.24 -5.24
C LEU A 159 -2.72 -0.27 -5.90
N ARG A 160 -1.68 -0.18 -5.08
CA ARG A 160 -0.30 -0.36 -5.52
C ARG A 160 0.28 -1.61 -4.84
N ILE A 161 0.24 -2.73 -5.54
CA ILE A 161 0.80 -4.00 -5.03
C ILE A 161 2.32 -3.96 -5.18
N ASN A 162 3.04 -3.50 -4.16
CA ASN A 162 4.50 -3.60 -4.13
C ASN A 162 4.94 -5.05 -3.84
N VAL A 163 4.87 -5.96 -4.82
CA VAL A 163 5.58 -7.25 -4.68
C VAL A 163 7.09 -7.00 -4.79
N MET A 164 7.70 -6.37 -3.80
CA MET A 164 9.15 -6.34 -3.67
C MET A 164 9.60 -7.74 -3.32
N ASN A 165 9.86 -8.56 -4.33
CA ASN A 165 10.57 -9.81 -4.13
C ASN A 165 11.99 -9.46 -3.65
N THR A 166 12.17 -9.41 -2.33
CA THR A 166 13.44 -9.10 -1.65
C THR A 166 14.47 -10.21 -1.85
N THR A 167 14.11 -11.33 -2.45
CA THR A 167 15.07 -12.26 -3.00
C THR A 167 15.64 -11.71 -4.32
N SER A 168 16.41 -10.62 -4.24
CA SER A 168 17.67 -10.69 -4.97
C SER A 168 18.43 -11.80 -4.25
N SER A 169 18.39 -13.01 -4.81
CA SER A 169 19.55 -13.88 -4.72
C SER A 169 20.75 -12.96 -4.96
N LEU A 170 21.58 -12.84 -3.93
CA LEU A 170 22.98 -12.51 -4.12
C LEU A 170 23.48 -13.55 -5.12
N ASP A 171 23.37 -13.24 -6.42
CA ASP A 171 24.15 -13.97 -7.40
C ASP A 171 25.61 -13.59 -7.11
N PRO A 172 26.48 -14.58 -6.85
CA PRO A 172 27.87 -14.37 -6.46
C PRO A 172 28.71 -13.66 -7.53
#